data_AF-A5GHY3-F1
#
_entry.id   AF-A5GHY3-F1
#
_cell.length_a   1.000
_cell.length_b   1.000
_cell.length_c   1.000
_cell.angle_alpha   90.00
_cell.angle_beta   90.00
_cell.angle_gamma   90.00
#
_symmetry.space_group_name_H-M   'P 1'
#
loop_
_entity.id
_entity.type
_entity.pdbx_description
1 polymer ?
#
loop_
_entity_poly.entity_id
_entity_poly.type
_entity_poly.pdbx_seq_one_letter_code
_entity_poly.pdbx_strand_id
1 'polypeptide(L)'
;MYTDLRVCNPPPPCGSGSAKPRSHTCSSLAMTSSYNRVEGTDLQDLISAVRGQSDSILVYNADDFVAGVDGDDRVVLGLGNDTLTIFGQSDLPGFAFSLNGAEIYGDGFPNALEGGSVANPSGDDSIDLTLPGRGPSVFLGATNTLIDAGAGVDTIQGWTNIELSTLRGGEGTDTIRWGYGITINGDRISSSISGGLFEGGLAEDTIVLQANQVVDTTIRGADAVNGPNDGDDSIVVEGYAGTNEAINVEVERLVINGNAGEDSIRVGDLNTSSGSAALNIRDSEIRGGKNNDTIEVGARFDLVGSTVYGDANADFIAVSAGRDIIGGSIWGGSPDDTTDDQGDLIAIQSGNRITGNYVQGNGGNDTIAVVTSLLDNSTIRGGKDEDDITVEADTITVSQVFGDRGSDTIDVSATNIQSSSIFGGSFEDTTNDGADFISVAASATIQIRCSAVTVVPTRSTFRRLCSLAAQPKAVNKMIPFQSETVRQPTKSVILLFLVISATTHCLLAAPMGLSIHPASTAEMLISPLARVMI
;
A
#
# COMPACT_ATOMS: atom_id res chain seq x y z
N MET A 1 -40.19 13.12 -26.92
CA MET A 1 -40.14 13.76 -28.26
C MET A 1 -38.81 14.48 -28.30
N TYR A 2 -37.85 14.00 -29.07
CA TYR A 2 -36.56 14.70 -29.27
C TYR A 2 -36.80 15.87 -30.23
N THR A 3 -36.65 17.09 -29.73
CA THR A 3 -36.58 18.28 -30.59
C THR A 3 -35.12 18.47 -30.95
N ASP A 4 -34.75 17.97 -32.13
CA ASP A 4 -33.39 18.01 -32.65
C ASP A 4 -33.06 19.45 -33.09
N LEU A 5 -32.43 20.24 -32.21
CA LEU A 5 -32.11 21.64 -32.46
C LEU A 5 -30.66 21.77 -32.95
N ARG A 6 -30.40 21.39 -34.20
CA ARG A 6 -29.12 21.71 -34.85
C ARG A 6 -29.04 23.21 -35.12
N VAL A 7 -28.27 23.96 -34.33
CA VAL A 7 -27.96 25.37 -34.60
C VAL A 7 -26.48 25.52 -34.92
N CYS A 8 -26.08 24.99 -36.08
CA CYS A 8 -24.86 25.40 -36.76
C CYS A 8 -25.26 25.99 -38.11
N ASN A 9 -25.49 27.30 -38.18
CA ASN A 9 -25.66 27.96 -39.48
C ASN A 9 -24.27 28.15 -40.10
N PRO A 10 -23.93 27.49 -41.23
CA PRO A 10 -22.68 27.76 -41.91
C PRO A 10 -22.71 29.20 -42.47
N PRO A 11 -21.67 30.02 -42.24
CA PRO A 11 -21.59 31.33 -42.88
C PRO A 11 -21.44 31.18 -44.41
N PRO A 12 -22.01 32.11 -45.21
CA PRO A 12 -21.99 32.03 -46.67
C PRO A 12 -20.55 32.02 -47.22
N PRO A 13 -20.30 31.32 -48.36
CA PRO A 13 -18.97 31.15 -48.91
C PRO A 13 -18.38 32.49 -49.35
N CYS A 14 -17.31 32.92 -48.69
CA CYS A 14 -16.55 34.11 -49.08
C CYS A 14 -15.08 33.73 -49.30
N GLY A 15 -14.65 33.85 -50.56
CA GLY A 15 -13.29 34.20 -51.01
C GLY A 15 -12.12 33.31 -50.60
N SER A 16 -11.43 32.75 -51.60
CA SER A 16 -10.14 32.08 -51.48
C SER A 16 -9.07 32.99 -50.85
N GLY A 17 -8.88 32.88 -49.55
CA GLY A 17 -7.80 33.53 -48.80
C GLY A 17 -7.37 32.62 -47.65
N SER A 18 -6.05 32.43 -47.52
CA SER A 18 -5.34 31.62 -46.51
C SER A 18 -6.15 31.35 -45.24
N ALA A 19 -6.54 30.09 -45.05
CA ALA A 19 -7.41 29.65 -43.97
C ALA A 19 -6.65 29.69 -42.63
N LYS A 20 -7.06 30.60 -41.75
CA LYS A 20 -6.86 30.44 -40.31
C LYS A 20 -7.83 29.36 -39.80
N PRO A 21 -7.45 28.55 -38.80
CA PRO A 21 -8.40 27.66 -38.12
C PRO A 21 -9.60 28.48 -37.63
N ARG A 22 -10.81 28.05 -38.01
CA ARG A 22 -12.07 28.68 -37.61
C ARG A 22 -12.62 27.89 -36.42
N SER A 23 -12.74 28.54 -35.27
CA SER A 23 -13.43 27.98 -34.10
C SER A 23 -14.95 28.11 -34.31
N HIS A 24 -15.67 27.00 -34.13
CA HIS A 24 -17.13 26.96 -34.03
C HIS A 24 -17.53 27.05 -32.55
N THR A 25 -18.61 27.77 -32.24
CA THR A 25 -19.15 27.89 -30.88
C THR A 25 -20.62 27.51 -30.93
N CYS A 26 -21.00 26.47 -30.19
CA CYS A 26 -22.37 25.95 -30.12
C CYS A 26 -22.96 26.23 -28.72
N SER A 27 -24.20 26.73 -28.64
CA SER A 27 -24.91 26.95 -27.37
C SER A 27 -26.36 26.48 -27.48
N SER A 28 -26.84 25.67 -26.53
CA SER A 28 -28.23 25.17 -26.49
C SER A 28 -29.19 26.12 -25.76
N LEU A 29 -30.51 25.90 -25.97
CA LEU A 29 -31.60 26.63 -25.28
C LEU A 29 -32.40 25.62 -24.44
N ALA A 30 -32.73 26.00 -23.20
CA ALA A 30 -33.35 25.16 -22.18
C ALA A 30 -34.64 24.42 -22.60
N MET A 31 -34.71 23.10 -22.36
CA MET A 31 -35.93 22.28 -22.46
C MET A 31 -36.34 21.67 -21.11
N THR A 32 -37.64 21.48 -20.89
CA THR A 32 -38.21 21.28 -19.54
C THR A 32 -38.42 19.83 -19.07
N SER A 33 -37.87 18.81 -19.74
CA SER A 33 -37.95 17.41 -19.25
C SER A 33 -37.02 16.40 -19.93
N SER A 34 -35.98 16.85 -20.63
CA SER A 34 -35.06 16.01 -21.39
C SER A 34 -33.70 16.68 -21.36
N TYR A 35 -32.63 15.89 -21.29
CA TYR A 35 -31.27 16.37 -21.49
C TYR A 35 -31.21 17.35 -22.68
N ASN A 36 -30.59 18.53 -22.54
CA ASN A 36 -30.32 19.32 -23.73
C ASN A 36 -29.19 18.61 -24.49
N ARG A 37 -29.46 18.24 -25.73
CA ARG A 37 -28.48 17.55 -26.56
C ARG A 37 -27.58 18.57 -27.24
N VAL A 38 -26.28 18.45 -27.02
CA VAL A 38 -25.24 19.27 -27.65
C VAL A 38 -24.31 18.33 -28.40
N GLU A 39 -24.32 18.41 -29.74
CA GLU A 39 -23.44 17.62 -30.59
C GLU A 39 -22.32 18.52 -31.13
N GLY A 40 -21.08 18.06 -30.99
CA GLY A 40 -19.92 18.57 -31.72
C GLY A 40 -19.94 18.14 -33.18
N THR A 41 -18.82 18.34 -33.86
CA THR A 41 -18.56 17.99 -35.25
C THR A 41 -17.27 17.18 -35.35
N ASP A 42 -16.92 16.69 -36.54
CA ASP A 42 -15.61 16.05 -36.77
C ASP A 42 -14.44 17.06 -36.88
N LEU A 43 -14.61 18.25 -36.31
CA LEU A 43 -13.63 19.35 -36.29
C LEU A 43 -13.49 19.83 -34.86
N GLN A 44 -12.32 20.39 -34.53
CA GLN A 44 -12.07 20.97 -33.21
C GLN A 44 -13.15 21.99 -32.82
N ASP A 45 -13.90 21.67 -31.77
CA ASP A 45 -15.02 22.41 -31.24
C ASP A 45 -14.74 22.95 -29.83
N LEU A 46 -15.38 24.08 -29.52
CA LEU A 46 -15.46 24.61 -28.17
C LEU A 46 -16.92 24.54 -27.73
N ILE A 47 -17.22 23.60 -26.84
CA ILE A 47 -18.56 23.31 -26.35
C ILE A 47 -18.68 23.73 -24.90
N SER A 48 -19.80 24.37 -24.54
CA SER A 48 -20.12 24.73 -23.16
C SER A 48 -21.50 24.22 -22.80
N ALA A 49 -21.58 23.46 -21.70
CA ALA A 49 -22.84 23.07 -21.08
C ALA A 49 -23.59 24.30 -20.53
N VAL A 50 -24.91 24.18 -20.43
CA VAL A 50 -25.81 25.15 -19.80
C VAL A 50 -26.03 24.73 -18.36
N ARG A 51 -25.39 25.46 -17.45
CA ARG A 51 -25.42 25.21 -16.01
C ARG A 51 -26.80 25.00 -15.39
N GLY A 52 -26.84 24.09 -14.42
CA GLY A 52 -28.01 23.79 -13.62
C GLY A 52 -29.11 23.10 -14.43
N GLN A 53 -28.76 22.54 -15.59
CA GLN A 53 -29.62 21.73 -16.43
C GLN A 53 -28.86 20.46 -16.77
N SER A 54 -29.58 19.35 -16.87
CA SER A 54 -29.00 18.11 -17.38
C SER A 54 -28.74 18.27 -18.87
N ASP A 55 -27.50 18.15 -19.29
CA ASP A 55 -27.05 18.21 -20.67
C ASP A 55 -26.47 16.87 -21.13
N SER A 56 -26.64 16.55 -22.41
CA SER A 56 -26.04 15.39 -23.07
C SER A 56 -25.12 15.92 -24.16
N ILE A 57 -23.82 15.90 -23.89
CA ILE A 57 -22.77 16.41 -24.76
C ILE A 57 -22.13 15.22 -25.45
N LEU A 58 -22.11 15.25 -26.78
CA LEU A 58 -21.45 14.27 -27.62
C LEU A 58 -20.52 15.00 -28.58
N VAL A 59 -19.22 14.85 -28.38
CA VAL A 59 -18.17 15.27 -29.31
C VAL A 59 -17.68 14.06 -30.11
N TYR A 60 -17.03 14.30 -31.25
CA TYR A 60 -16.76 13.26 -32.26
C TYR A 60 -15.25 13.01 -32.41
N ASN A 61 -14.71 13.08 -33.64
CA ASN A 61 -13.39 12.51 -33.94
C ASN A 61 -12.22 13.52 -33.87
N ALA A 62 -12.44 14.72 -33.32
CA ALA A 62 -11.45 15.80 -33.33
C ALA A 62 -11.10 16.21 -31.90
N ASP A 63 -9.97 16.89 -31.72
CA ASP A 63 -9.57 17.42 -30.40
C ASP A 63 -10.51 18.56 -29.97
N ASP A 64 -11.47 18.24 -29.12
CA ASP A 64 -12.52 19.13 -28.67
C ASP A 64 -12.25 19.64 -27.24
N PHE A 65 -12.82 20.80 -26.94
CA PHE A 65 -12.78 21.37 -25.59
C PHE A 65 -14.21 21.51 -25.07
N VAL A 66 -14.54 20.72 -24.05
CA VAL A 66 -15.84 20.74 -23.37
C VAL A 66 -15.70 21.47 -22.03
N ALA A 67 -16.62 22.39 -21.77
CA ALA A 67 -16.60 23.22 -20.57
C ALA A 67 -17.95 23.24 -19.84
N GLY A 68 -17.91 23.50 -18.54
CA GLY A 68 -19.08 23.95 -17.77
C GLY A 68 -20.04 22.85 -17.33
N VAL A 69 -19.60 21.60 -17.36
CA VAL A 69 -20.35 20.41 -16.97
C VAL A 69 -20.68 20.44 -15.47
N ASP A 70 -21.95 20.21 -15.12
CA ASP A 70 -22.45 20.15 -13.74
C ASP A 70 -23.59 19.14 -13.55
N GLY A 71 -24.04 18.93 -12.31
CA GLY A 71 -25.21 18.12 -12.00
C GLY A 71 -25.11 16.67 -12.49
N ASP A 72 -26.15 16.25 -13.21
CA ASP A 72 -26.36 14.91 -13.77
C ASP A 72 -26.06 14.85 -15.28
N ASP A 73 -25.20 15.76 -15.75
CA ASP A 73 -24.73 15.83 -17.14
C ASP A 73 -24.13 14.51 -17.63
N ARG A 74 -24.28 14.28 -18.94
CA ARG A 74 -23.68 13.18 -19.67
C ARG A 74 -22.74 13.72 -20.72
N VAL A 75 -21.48 13.32 -20.68
CA VAL A 75 -20.46 13.80 -21.60
C VAL A 75 -19.78 12.60 -22.24
N VAL A 76 -19.63 12.64 -23.56
CA VAL A 76 -18.82 11.69 -24.33
C VAL A 76 -17.85 12.48 -25.17
N LEU A 77 -16.54 12.27 -24.98
CA LEU A 77 -15.47 13.05 -25.61
C LEU A 77 -15.14 12.61 -27.05
N GLY A 78 -15.31 11.33 -27.38
CA GLY A 78 -15.23 10.84 -28.75
C GLY A 78 -13.93 10.10 -29.03
N LEU A 79 -13.19 10.46 -30.09
CA LEU A 79 -11.91 9.80 -30.45
C LEU A 79 -10.75 10.80 -30.58
N GLY A 80 -10.98 12.05 -30.19
CA GLY A 80 -9.95 13.08 -30.24
C GLY A 80 -9.01 12.96 -29.05
N ASN A 81 -8.04 13.87 -28.98
CA ASN A 81 -7.37 14.14 -27.71
C ASN A 81 -8.13 15.28 -27.03
N ASP A 82 -9.20 14.93 -26.34
CA ASP A 82 -10.19 15.88 -25.87
C ASP A 82 -9.82 16.47 -24.51
N THR A 83 -10.36 17.64 -24.22
CA THR A 83 -10.20 18.27 -22.91
C THR A 83 -11.55 18.62 -22.33
N LEU A 84 -11.88 18.01 -21.19
CA LEU A 84 -13.05 18.38 -20.40
C LEU A 84 -12.61 19.21 -19.19
N THR A 85 -13.24 20.37 -19.01
CA THR A 85 -13.16 21.11 -17.75
C THR A 85 -14.54 21.48 -17.22
N ILE A 86 -14.71 21.47 -15.90
CA ILE A 86 -15.99 21.87 -15.27
C ILE A 86 -16.18 23.40 -15.18
N PHE A 87 -15.17 24.19 -15.57
CA PHE A 87 -15.24 25.66 -15.48
C PHE A 87 -15.34 26.33 -16.83
N GLY A 88 -16.30 27.25 -16.96
CA GLY A 88 -16.26 28.29 -17.98
C GLY A 88 -15.32 29.41 -17.54
N GLN A 89 -14.50 29.94 -18.44
CA GLN A 89 -13.57 31.07 -18.13
C GLN A 89 -14.27 32.37 -17.68
N SER A 90 -15.61 32.42 -17.65
CA SER A 90 -16.41 33.63 -17.42
C SER A 90 -17.23 33.66 -16.13
N ASP A 91 -17.02 32.72 -15.20
CA ASP A 91 -17.90 32.61 -14.04
C ASP A 91 -17.77 33.79 -13.06
N LEU A 92 -18.93 34.34 -12.69
CA LEU A 92 -19.00 35.29 -11.59
C LEU A 92 -18.79 34.55 -10.26
N PRO A 93 -18.13 35.18 -9.27
CA PRO A 93 -17.93 34.56 -7.96
C PRO A 93 -19.26 34.24 -7.25
N GLY A 94 -19.35 33.07 -6.61
CA GLY A 94 -20.48 32.68 -5.75
C GLY A 94 -21.35 31.50 -6.21
N PHE A 95 -20.98 30.77 -7.27
CA PHE A 95 -21.72 29.58 -7.72
C PHE A 95 -21.13 28.28 -7.18
N ALA A 96 -21.92 27.51 -6.43
CA ALA A 96 -21.55 26.15 -6.10
C ALA A 96 -21.74 25.25 -7.32
N PHE A 97 -20.80 24.34 -7.54
CA PHE A 97 -20.84 23.33 -8.59
C PHE A 97 -20.68 21.96 -7.93
N SER A 98 -21.25 20.94 -8.57
CA SER A 98 -21.31 19.56 -8.09
C SER A 98 -21.47 18.67 -9.31
N LEU A 99 -20.79 17.52 -9.32
CA LEU A 99 -20.95 16.49 -10.37
C LEU A 99 -21.87 15.37 -9.89
N ASN A 100 -22.88 15.69 -9.09
CA ASN A 100 -23.72 14.67 -8.47
C ASN A 100 -24.53 13.89 -9.51
N GLY A 101 -24.11 12.66 -9.79
CA GLY A 101 -24.74 11.80 -10.80
C GLY A 101 -24.26 12.04 -12.24
N ALA A 102 -23.19 12.82 -12.46
CA ALA A 102 -22.65 13.01 -13.79
C ALA A 102 -22.02 11.70 -14.32
N GLU A 103 -22.15 11.48 -15.63
CA GLU A 103 -21.55 10.36 -16.37
C GLU A 103 -20.64 10.95 -17.46
N ILE A 104 -19.33 10.76 -17.33
CA ILE A 104 -18.32 11.28 -18.26
C ILE A 104 -17.59 10.08 -18.87
N TYR A 105 -17.55 10.02 -20.20
CA TYR A 105 -16.85 9.03 -20.98
C TYR A 105 -15.85 9.74 -21.89
N GLY A 106 -14.58 9.34 -21.90
CA GLY A 106 -13.63 9.86 -22.87
C GLY A 106 -13.91 9.29 -24.26
N ASP A 107 -13.85 7.97 -24.41
CA ASP A 107 -13.73 7.36 -25.73
C ASP A 107 -15.01 6.79 -26.42
N GLY A 108 -16.20 7.05 -25.87
CA GLY A 108 -17.48 6.56 -26.40
C GLY A 108 -18.35 5.84 -25.37
N PHE A 109 -19.58 5.49 -25.75
CA PHE A 109 -20.46 4.74 -24.84
C PHE A 109 -20.16 3.23 -24.90
N PRO A 110 -20.10 2.53 -23.74
CA PRO A 110 -20.08 1.07 -23.70
C PRO A 110 -21.37 0.46 -24.29
N ASN A 111 -22.43 1.26 -24.42
CA ASN A 111 -23.75 0.84 -24.86
C ASN A 111 -24.01 1.40 -26.28
N ALA A 112 -23.97 0.55 -27.31
CA ALA A 112 -24.24 0.94 -28.70
C ALA A 112 -25.64 1.56 -28.96
N LEU A 113 -26.53 1.63 -27.97
CA LEU A 113 -27.89 2.16 -28.09
C LEU A 113 -27.96 3.69 -28.28
N GLU A 114 -26.97 4.44 -27.79
CA GLU A 114 -26.96 5.91 -27.94
C GLU A 114 -26.25 6.39 -29.22
N GLY A 115 -25.77 5.47 -30.07
CA GLY A 115 -25.20 5.80 -31.37
C GLY A 115 -23.83 6.47 -31.24
N GLY A 116 -22.83 5.71 -30.80
CA GLY A 116 -21.46 6.19 -30.67
C GLY A 116 -20.45 5.13 -30.20
N SER A 117 -20.82 3.84 -30.22
CA SER A 117 -19.85 2.77 -29.89
C SER A 117 -18.80 2.73 -31.00
N VAL A 118 -17.58 3.10 -30.64
CA VAL A 118 -16.43 2.99 -31.53
C VAL A 118 -15.83 1.62 -31.31
N ALA A 119 -15.55 0.91 -32.40
CA ALA A 119 -15.04 -0.46 -32.32
C ALA A 119 -13.60 -0.53 -31.78
N ASN A 120 -12.85 0.57 -31.94
CA ASN A 120 -11.50 0.76 -31.45
C ASN A 120 -11.44 2.21 -30.94
N PRO A 121 -11.83 2.46 -29.70
CA PRO A 121 -11.57 3.75 -29.11
C PRO A 121 -10.08 4.08 -29.12
N SER A 122 -9.76 5.36 -29.24
CA SER A 122 -8.39 5.88 -29.22
C SER A 122 -8.45 7.38 -28.98
N GLY A 123 -7.68 7.90 -28.04
CA GLY A 123 -7.55 9.34 -27.81
C GLY A 123 -6.86 9.59 -26.48
N ASP A 124 -5.93 10.55 -26.40
CA ASP A 124 -5.32 10.92 -25.11
C ASP A 124 -6.13 12.07 -24.50
N ASP A 125 -7.07 11.74 -23.61
CA ASP A 125 -8.04 12.67 -23.03
C ASP A 125 -7.55 13.30 -21.71
N SER A 126 -7.95 14.56 -21.50
CA SER A 126 -7.68 15.29 -20.27
C SER A 126 -8.97 15.75 -19.60
N ILE A 127 -9.33 15.08 -18.50
CA ILE A 127 -10.50 15.40 -17.69
C ILE A 127 -10.03 16.17 -16.44
N ASP A 128 -10.20 17.50 -16.49
CA ASP A 128 -9.74 18.43 -15.48
C ASP A 128 -10.91 18.99 -14.64
N LEU A 129 -11.05 18.46 -13.43
CA LEU A 129 -12.03 18.87 -12.43
C LEU A 129 -11.45 19.86 -11.39
N THR A 130 -10.42 20.62 -11.79
CA THR A 130 -9.68 21.54 -10.89
C THR A 130 -10.23 22.96 -10.93
N LEU A 131 -10.25 23.61 -9.76
CA LEU A 131 -10.71 24.99 -9.60
C LEU A 131 -9.70 26.00 -10.19
N PRO A 132 -10.09 26.86 -11.15
CA PRO A 132 -9.24 27.95 -11.60
C PRO A 132 -9.04 28.93 -10.43
N GLY A 133 -7.78 29.05 -9.99
CA GLY A 133 -7.38 29.51 -8.66
C GLY A 133 -7.68 30.96 -8.24
N ARG A 134 -8.82 31.59 -8.59
CA ARG A 134 -9.18 32.96 -8.16
C ARG A 134 -10.68 33.24 -7.91
N GLY A 135 -11.52 32.25 -7.62
CA GLY A 135 -12.94 32.49 -7.28
C GLY A 135 -13.35 31.92 -5.91
N PRO A 136 -14.08 32.67 -5.05
CA PRO A 136 -14.77 32.11 -3.89
C PRO A 136 -16.06 31.42 -4.36
N SER A 137 -15.97 30.13 -4.63
CA SER A 137 -17.17 29.30 -4.78
C SER A 137 -16.88 27.88 -4.29
N VAL A 138 -17.75 27.40 -3.41
CA VAL A 138 -17.67 26.08 -2.78
C VAL A 138 -17.86 25.02 -3.88
N PHE A 139 -16.83 24.25 -4.22
CA PHE A 139 -17.11 22.96 -4.86
C PHE A 139 -17.68 22.03 -3.82
N LEU A 140 -18.80 21.39 -4.16
CA LEU A 140 -19.43 20.43 -3.26
C LEU A 140 -18.82 19.03 -3.39
N GLY A 141 -18.04 18.78 -4.44
CA GLY A 141 -17.43 17.48 -4.71
C GLY A 141 -18.05 16.78 -5.92
N ALA A 142 -17.47 15.63 -6.24
CA ALA A 142 -18.05 14.62 -7.11
C ALA A 142 -18.78 13.59 -6.22
N THR A 143 -20.05 13.32 -6.50
CA THR A 143 -20.84 12.36 -5.71
C THR A 143 -21.63 11.45 -6.63
N ASN A 144 -21.60 10.14 -6.46
CA ASN A 144 -22.24 9.20 -7.41
C ASN A 144 -21.86 9.47 -8.87
N THR A 145 -20.64 9.95 -9.11
CA THR A 145 -20.15 10.33 -10.43
C THR A 145 -19.49 9.12 -11.06
N LEU A 146 -19.70 8.91 -12.35
CA LEU A 146 -18.91 7.98 -13.15
C LEU A 146 -18.02 8.78 -14.11
N ILE A 147 -16.72 8.53 -14.06
CA ILE A 147 -15.75 9.02 -15.04
C ILE A 147 -15.01 7.79 -15.58
N ASP A 148 -15.01 7.63 -16.88
CA ASP A 148 -14.36 6.55 -17.59
C ASP A 148 -13.59 7.18 -18.76
N ALA A 149 -12.25 7.26 -18.69
CA ALA A 149 -11.50 7.96 -19.73
C ALA A 149 -11.42 7.13 -21.02
N GLY A 150 -11.42 5.80 -20.91
CA GLY A 150 -11.48 4.92 -22.06
C GLY A 150 -10.08 4.55 -22.55
N ALA A 151 -9.89 4.41 -23.86
CA ALA A 151 -8.63 3.97 -24.44
C ALA A 151 -7.72 5.14 -24.83
N GLY A 152 -6.48 5.15 -24.34
CA GLY A 152 -5.55 6.22 -24.59
C GLY A 152 -4.42 6.33 -23.58
N VAL A 153 -3.83 7.51 -23.50
CA VAL A 153 -2.98 7.92 -22.37
C VAL A 153 -3.71 9.07 -21.70
N ASP A 154 -4.59 8.75 -20.75
CA ASP A 154 -5.54 9.69 -20.22
C ASP A 154 -5.07 10.34 -18.93
N THR A 155 -5.65 11.50 -18.62
CA THR A 155 -5.44 12.17 -17.34
C THR A 155 -6.76 12.59 -16.74
N ILE A 156 -7.12 11.99 -15.60
CA ILE A 156 -8.24 12.42 -14.76
C ILE A 156 -7.68 13.13 -13.53
N GLN A 157 -8.02 14.40 -13.33
CA GLN A 157 -7.59 15.13 -12.15
C GLN A 157 -8.72 15.88 -11.44
N GLY A 158 -8.74 15.82 -10.10
CA GLY A 158 -9.70 16.56 -9.27
C GLY A 158 -9.14 16.88 -7.89
N TRP A 159 -9.58 18.00 -7.30
CA TRP A 159 -8.90 18.61 -6.14
C TRP A 159 -9.74 18.65 -4.86
N THR A 160 -10.78 17.85 -4.78
CA THR A 160 -11.90 18.13 -3.87
C THR A 160 -12.48 16.86 -3.28
N ASN A 161 -13.61 16.98 -2.56
CA ASN A 161 -14.29 15.81 -2.04
C ASN A 161 -14.80 14.91 -3.17
N ILE A 162 -14.69 13.61 -2.96
CA ILE A 162 -15.32 12.60 -3.81
C ILE A 162 -16.01 11.57 -2.92
N GLU A 163 -17.25 11.26 -3.24
CA GLU A 163 -18.09 10.38 -2.45
C GLU A 163 -18.87 9.41 -3.35
N LEU A 164 -18.73 8.10 -3.14
CA LEU A 164 -19.51 7.09 -3.87
C LEU A 164 -19.37 7.17 -5.40
N SER A 165 -18.24 7.65 -5.89
CA SER A 165 -17.97 7.83 -7.32
C SER A 165 -16.99 6.79 -7.84
N THR A 166 -17.08 6.50 -9.14
CA THR A 166 -16.19 5.58 -9.85
C THR A 166 -15.37 6.36 -10.87
N LEU A 167 -14.05 6.26 -10.79
CA LEU A 167 -13.10 6.80 -11.76
C LEU A 167 -12.32 5.64 -12.39
N ARG A 168 -12.24 5.63 -13.72
CA ARG A 168 -11.55 4.61 -14.51
C ARG A 168 -10.64 5.28 -15.52
N GLY A 169 -9.39 4.84 -15.62
CA GLY A 169 -8.50 5.19 -16.72
C GLY A 169 -9.03 4.55 -17.99
N GLY A 170 -8.94 3.22 -18.10
CA GLY A 170 -9.57 2.45 -19.17
C GLY A 170 -8.56 1.53 -19.85
N GLU A 171 -8.25 1.72 -21.14
CA GLU A 171 -7.13 1.04 -21.78
C GLU A 171 -5.97 2.01 -22.00
N GLY A 172 -4.74 1.58 -21.76
CA GLY A 172 -3.54 2.38 -21.99
C GLY A 172 -2.97 2.96 -20.69
N THR A 173 -2.08 3.94 -20.80
CA THR A 173 -1.29 4.40 -19.63
C THR A 173 -1.88 5.65 -19.05
N ASP A 174 -2.64 5.51 -17.97
CA ASP A 174 -3.48 6.58 -17.45
C ASP A 174 -2.92 7.19 -16.17
N THR A 175 -3.32 8.42 -15.91
CA THR A 175 -3.03 9.11 -14.66
C THR A 175 -4.30 9.60 -14.00
N ILE A 176 -4.65 8.98 -12.88
CA ILE A 176 -5.75 9.42 -12.01
C ILE A 176 -5.18 10.11 -10.79
N ARG A 177 -5.41 11.41 -10.67
CA ARG A 177 -4.96 12.19 -9.51
C ARG A 177 -6.11 12.88 -8.80
N TRP A 178 -6.37 12.48 -7.56
CA TRP A 178 -7.45 13.07 -6.78
C TRP A 178 -7.03 13.69 -5.46
N GLY A 179 -7.78 14.71 -5.07
CA GLY A 179 -7.78 15.31 -3.74
C GLY A 179 -6.75 16.42 -3.54
N TYR A 180 -5.87 16.73 -4.50
CA TYR A 180 -4.78 17.71 -4.34
C TYR A 180 -5.23 19.03 -3.70
N GLY A 181 -4.62 19.38 -2.57
CA GLY A 181 -5.11 20.41 -1.67
C GLY A 181 -4.83 21.78 -2.25
N ILE A 182 -5.87 22.43 -2.78
CA ILE A 182 -5.79 23.80 -3.25
C ILE A 182 -5.73 24.73 -2.05
N THR A 183 -4.86 25.73 -2.14
CA THR A 183 -4.91 26.89 -1.27
C THR A 183 -5.71 28.00 -1.95
N ILE A 184 -6.92 28.29 -1.47
CA ILE A 184 -7.74 29.41 -1.95
C ILE A 184 -7.67 30.53 -0.92
N ASN A 185 -7.16 31.69 -1.33
CA ASN A 185 -6.97 32.86 -0.45
C ASN A 185 -6.12 32.60 0.80
N GLY A 186 -5.22 31.61 0.75
CA GLY A 186 -4.42 31.20 1.91
C GLY A 186 -5.09 30.12 2.77
N ASP A 187 -6.39 29.88 2.58
CA ASP A 187 -7.11 28.80 3.24
C ASP A 187 -7.03 27.53 2.39
N ARG A 188 -6.62 26.44 3.02
CA ARG A 188 -6.55 25.14 2.38
C ARG A 188 -7.93 24.50 2.37
N ILE A 189 -8.35 23.99 1.21
CA ILE A 189 -9.55 23.17 1.12
C ILE A 189 -9.18 21.74 1.51
N SER A 190 -9.82 21.24 2.57
CA SER A 190 -9.78 19.83 2.94
C SER A 190 -10.45 19.01 1.85
N SER A 191 -9.78 18.01 1.30
CA SER A 191 -10.46 16.95 0.54
C SER A 191 -10.68 15.73 1.44
N SER A 192 -11.84 15.10 1.25
CA SER A 192 -12.20 13.81 1.81
C SER A 192 -12.61 12.90 0.66
N ILE A 193 -12.06 11.69 0.63
CA ILE A 193 -12.39 10.66 -0.34
C ILE A 193 -13.14 9.58 0.44
N SER A 194 -14.40 9.31 0.08
CA SER A 194 -15.20 8.30 0.76
C SER A 194 -15.99 7.40 -0.19
N GLY A 195 -15.94 6.09 -0.01
CA GLY A 195 -16.76 5.18 -0.83
C GLY A 195 -16.39 5.18 -2.32
N GLY A 196 -15.21 5.70 -2.68
CA GLY A 196 -14.79 5.83 -4.08
C GLY A 196 -14.25 4.51 -4.63
N LEU A 197 -14.42 4.31 -5.93
CA LEU A 197 -13.74 3.27 -6.70
C LEU A 197 -12.81 3.95 -7.72
N PHE A 198 -11.52 3.62 -7.65
CA PHE A 198 -10.50 4.08 -8.60
C PHE A 198 -9.92 2.84 -9.27
N GLU A 199 -10.01 2.75 -10.60
CA GLU A 199 -9.45 1.65 -11.38
C GLU A 199 -8.52 2.28 -12.43
N GLY A 200 -7.27 1.82 -12.54
CA GLY A 200 -6.35 2.26 -13.58
C GLY A 200 -6.87 1.77 -14.92
N GLY A 201 -6.78 0.47 -15.18
CA GLY A 201 -7.19 -0.02 -16.49
C GLY A 201 -6.40 -1.21 -16.99
N LEU A 202 -6.08 -1.20 -18.28
CA LEU A 202 -5.10 -2.07 -18.92
C LEU A 202 -3.83 -1.26 -19.18
N ALA A 203 -2.65 -1.84 -18.96
CA ALA A 203 -1.34 -1.18 -19.09
C ALA A 203 -0.97 -0.32 -17.87
N GLU A 204 0.28 0.11 -17.82
CA GLU A 204 0.87 0.77 -16.65
C GLU A 204 0.10 2.06 -16.29
N ASP A 205 -0.47 2.13 -15.08
CA ASP A 205 -1.26 3.27 -14.63
C ASP A 205 -0.63 3.99 -13.42
N THR A 206 -1.07 5.22 -13.18
CA THR A 206 -0.71 6.00 -11.99
C THR A 206 -1.95 6.53 -11.28
N ILE A 207 -2.20 6.04 -10.06
CA ILE A 207 -3.31 6.48 -9.22
C ILE A 207 -2.77 7.17 -7.97
N VAL A 208 -3.03 8.47 -7.82
CA VAL A 208 -2.54 9.30 -6.71
C VAL A 208 -3.69 9.96 -5.98
N LEU A 209 -3.95 9.51 -4.75
CA LEU A 209 -4.92 10.08 -3.82
C LEU A 209 -4.20 10.88 -2.74
N GLN A 210 -4.41 12.19 -2.72
CA GLN A 210 -3.85 13.08 -1.71
C GLN A 210 -5.00 13.78 -0.98
N ALA A 211 -5.28 13.41 0.26
CA ALA A 211 -6.44 13.90 0.99
C ALA A 211 -6.20 14.04 2.50
N ASN A 212 -7.12 14.69 3.19
CA ASN A 212 -7.13 14.66 4.67
C ASN A 212 -7.65 13.32 5.20
N GLN A 213 -8.56 12.69 4.44
CA GLN A 213 -9.23 11.47 4.82
C GLN A 213 -9.52 10.62 3.59
N VAL A 214 -9.25 9.31 3.68
CA VAL A 214 -9.59 8.30 2.66
C VAL A 214 -10.28 7.14 3.38
N VAL A 215 -11.58 6.95 3.13
CA VAL A 215 -12.42 6.01 3.91
C VAL A 215 -13.32 5.18 3.01
N ASP A 216 -13.44 3.88 3.26
CA ASP A 216 -14.31 2.98 2.45
C ASP A 216 -14.00 3.04 0.95
N THR A 217 -12.74 3.33 0.60
CA THR A 217 -12.31 3.52 -0.79
C THR A 217 -11.68 2.23 -1.30
N THR A 218 -11.98 1.86 -2.54
CA THR A 218 -11.30 0.78 -3.26
C THR A 218 -10.45 1.38 -4.37
N ILE A 219 -9.20 0.94 -4.45
CA ILE A 219 -8.29 1.24 -5.55
C ILE A 219 -7.87 -0.08 -6.17
N ARG A 220 -7.84 -0.13 -7.49
CA ARG A 220 -7.30 -1.24 -8.25
C ARG A 220 -6.36 -0.70 -9.31
N GLY A 221 -5.21 -1.35 -9.48
CA GLY A 221 -4.40 -1.10 -10.66
C GLY A 221 -5.20 -1.31 -11.94
N ALA A 222 -6.09 -2.31 -11.95
CA ALA A 222 -6.94 -2.63 -13.10
C ALA A 222 -8.38 -2.96 -12.79
N ASP A 223 -9.16 -3.08 -13.87
CA ASP A 223 -10.51 -3.58 -13.78
C ASP A 223 -10.57 -5.05 -13.31
N ALA A 224 -11.70 -5.42 -12.71
CA ALA A 224 -11.90 -6.76 -12.17
C ALA A 224 -11.95 -7.89 -13.24
N VAL A 225 -12.02 -7.55 -14.52
CA VAL A 225 -12.21 -8.48 -15.64
C VAL A 225 -10.87 -8.82 -16.31
N ASN A 226 -9.94 -7.88 -16.32
CA ASN A 226 -8.70 -7.88 -17.07
C ASN A 226 -7.43 -8.08 -16.23
N GLY A 227 -7.61 -8.40 -14.95
CA GLY A 227 -6.57 -8.58 -13.93
C GLY A 227 -5.40 -9.57 -14.17
N PRO A 228 -5.20 -10.21 -15.34
CA PRO A 228 -3.92 -10.84 -15.67
C PRO A 228 -2.93 -10.02 -16.52
N ASN A 229 -3.32 -8.90 -17.15
CA ASN A 229 -2.49 -8.24 -18.18
C ASN A 229 -2.45 -6.71 -18.06
N ASP A 230 -2.45 -6.18 -16.85
CA ASP A 230 -2.56 -4.76 -16.58
C ASP A 230 -1.22 -4.04 -16.46
N GLY A 231 -0.08 -4.71 -16.39
CA GLY A 231 1.20 -3.99 -16.40
C GLY A 231 1.50 -3.36 -15.04
N ASP A 232 2.60 -2.63 -14.94
CA ASP A 232 3.16 -2.17 -13.67
C ASP A 232 2.48 -0.87 -13.19
N ASP A 233 1.73 -0.93 -12.09
CA ASP A 233 0.93 0.19 -11.60
C ASP A 233 1.60 0.98 -10.46
N SER A 234 1.40 2.29 -10.43
CA SER A 234 1.84 3.17 -9.34
C SER A 234 0.66 3.70 -8.54
N ILE A 235 0.44 3.16 -7.34
CA ILE A 235 -0.69 3.52 -6.48
C ILE A 235 -0.18 4.24 -5.23
N VAL A 236 -0.58 5.49 -5.05
CA VAL A 236 -0.15 6.33 -3.91
C VAL A 236 -1.36 6.90 -3.17
N VAL A 237 -1.46 6.62 -1.88
CA VAL A 237 -2.42 7.25 -0.96
C VAL A 237 -1.65 7.94 0.15
N GLU A 238 -1.59 9.27 0.13
CA GLU A 238 -0.75 10.00 1.09
C GLU A 238 -1.37 11.30 1.61
N GLY A 239 -0.77 11.78 2.70
CA GLY A 239 -0.95 13.14 3.15
C GLY A 239 -0.38 14.13 2.14
N TYR A 240 -0.79 15.37 2.20
CA TYR A 240 -0.34 16.33 1.19
C TYR A 240 1.15 16.71 1.31
N ALA A 241 1.91 16.35 0.28
CA ALA A 241 3.26 16.86 0.08
C ALA A 241 3.24 18.31 -0.44
N GLY A 242 4.00 19.22 0.17
CA GLY A 242 4.26 20.57 -0.38
C GLY A 242 3.85 21.76 0.49
N THR A 243 3.34 21.54 1.70
CA THR A 243 3.12 22.61 2.68
C THR A 243 4.13 22.52 3.83
N ASN A 244 4.45 23.67 4.45
CA ASN A 244 5.26 23.71 5.67
C ASN A 244 4.59 23.04 6.87
N GLU A 245 3.32 22.66 6.74
CA GLU A 245 2.56 21.91 7.73
C GLU A 245 2.37 20.48 7.22
N ALA A 246 2.76 19.51 8.05
CA ALA A 246 2.52 18.09 7.86
C ALA A 246 1.01 17.84 7.91
N ILE A 247 0.39 17.63 6.74
CA ILE A 247 -1.01 17.20 6.69
C ILE A 247 -1.01 15.71 6.45
N ASN A 248 -1.19 14.99 7.54
CA ASN A 248 -1.25 13.54 7.52
C ASN A 248 -2.67 13.10 7.11
N VAL A 249 -2.78 12.12 6.23
CA VAL A 249 -4.06 11.52 5.80
C VAL A 249 -4.57 10.52 6.85
N GLU A 250 -5.84 10.58 7.25
CA GLU A 250 -6.47 9.47 7.99
C GLU A 250 -7.02 8.45 6.99
N VAL A 251 -6.50 7.22 7.05
CA VAL A 251 -6.89 6.12 6.16
C VAL A 251 -7.66 5.07 6.96
N GLU A 252 -8.85 4.71 6.51
CA GLU A 252 -9.68 3.72 7.20
C GLU A 252 -10.48 2.87 6.21
N ARG A 253 -10.47 1.55 6.34
CA ARG A 253 -11.18 0.63 5.41
C ARG A 253 -10.83 0.90 3.94
N LEU A 254 -9.56 1.20 3.68
CA LEU A 254 -9.02 1.28 2.33
C LEU A 254 -8.76 -0.12 1.82
N VAL A 255 -9.18 -0.41 0.59
CA VAL A 255 -8.82 -1.64 -0.13
C VAL A 255 -7.96 -1.25 -1.33
N ILE A 256 -6.73 -1.74 -1.38
CA ILE A 256 -5.88 -1.66 -2.58
C ILE A 256 -5.64 -3.08 -3.06
N ASN A 257 -5.82 -3.28 -4.36
CA ASN A 257 -5.26 -4.40 -5.10
C ASN A 257 -4.33 -3.78 -6.14
N GLY A 258 -3.06 -4.18 -6.20
CA GLY A 258 -2.20 -3.91 -7.36
C GLY A 258 -2.86 -4.63 -8.51
N ASN A 259 -2.49 -5.88 -8.84
CA ASN A 259 -3.22 -6.80 -9.74
C ASN A 259 -2.25 -7.83 -10.38
N ALA A 260 -1.78 -7.61 -11.60
CA ALA A 260 -0.78 -8.36 -12.32
C ALA A 260 0.23 -7.40 -12.99
N GLY A 261 1.21 -6.97 -12.23
CA GLY A 261 2.34 -6.17 -12.69
C GLY A 261 3.44 -6.23 -11.66
N GLU A 262 4.58 -5.58 -11.88
CA GLU A 262 5.47 -5.25 -10.76
C GLU A 262 5.00 -3.92 -10.15
N ASP A 263 4.02 -3.98 -9.25
CA ASP A 263 3.30 -2.81 -8.77
C ASP A 263 4.06 -2.03 -7.68
N SER A 264 3.91 -0.72 -7.67
CA SER A 264 4.43 0.17 -6.63
C SER A 264 3.29 0.79 -5.83
N ILE A 265 3.04 0.25 -4.64
CA ILE A 265 1.96 0.65 -3.75
C ILE A 265 2.52 1.38 -2.54
N ARG A 266 2.01 2.59 -2.28
CA ARG A 266 2.41 3.40 -1.12
C ARG A 266 1.24 4.01 -0.39
N VAL A 267 1.01 3.61 0.86
CA VAL A 267 -0.01 4.17 1.75
C VAL A 267 0.66 4.92 2.90
N GLY A 268 0.77 6.24 2.76
CA GLY A 268 1.60 7.08 3.61
C GLY A 268 3.09 6.89 3.35
N ASP A 269 3.91 7.72 3.98
CA ASP A 269 5.38 7.68 3.91
C ASP A 269 5.99 6.85 5.05
N LEU A 270 6.95 5.98 4.72
CA LEU A 270 7.73 5.20 5.70
C LEU A 270 8.51 6.06 6.68
N ASN A 271 8.89 7.28 6.26
CA ASN A 271 9.38 8.29 7.18
C ASN A 271 8.21 8.83 8.00
N THR A 272 7.94 8.20 9.14
CA THR A 272 6.84 8.54 10.06
C THR A 272 6.91 9.94 10.66
N SER A 273 8.03 10.65 10.46
CA SER A 273 8.19 12.06 10.81
C SER A 273 7.91 13.04 9.66
N SER A 274 7.72 12.53 8.44
CA SER A 274 7.43 13.32 7.26
C SER A 274 6.01 13.87 7.29
N GLY A 275 5.77 14.92 6.50
CA GLY A 275 4.44 15.48 6.33
C GLY A 275 3.50 14.66 5.44
N SER A 276 4.05 13.64 4.75
CA SER A 276 3.31 12.76 3.84
C SER A 276 2.88 11.45 4.51
N ALA A 277 3.41 11.14 5.71
CA ALA A 277 2.98 10.00 6.51
C ALA A 277 1.46 10.05 6.77
N ALA A 278 0.77 8.90 6.69
CA ALA A 278 -0.61 8.83 7.13
C ALA A 278 -0.69 9.11 8.63
N LEU A 279 -1.76 9.73 9.12
CA LEU A 279 -1.95 9.97 10.56
C LEU A 279 -2.08 8.64 11.28
N ASN A 280 -3.06 7.86 10.82
CA ASN A 280 -3.36 6.51 11.21
C ASN A 280 -3.80 5.76 9.95
N ILE A 281 -3.59 4.44 9.96
CA ILE A 281 -4.14 3.52 8.97
C ILE A 281 -4.94 2.47 9.74
N ARG A 282 -6.23 2.28 9.43
CA ARG A 282 -7.11 1.39 10.18
C ARG A 282 -7.92 0.45 9.30
N ASP A 283 -7.99 -0.82 9.68
CA ASP A 283 -8.87 -1.83 9.07
C ASP A 283 -8.77 -1.86 7.54
N SER A 284 -7.57 -1.60 7.01
CA SER A 284 -7.32 -1.52 5.57
C SER A 284 -6.74 -2.84 5.05
N GLU A 285 -6.98 -3.15 3.79
CA GLU A 285 -6.41 -4.28 3.08
C GLU A 285 -5.58 -3.77 1.91
N ILE A 286 -4.30 -4.13 1.88
CA ILE A 286 -3.36 -3.76 0.81
C ILE A 286 -2.79 -5.06 0.23
N ARG A 287 -2.91 -5.24 -1.09
CA ARG A 287 -2.47 -6.42 -1.84
C ARG A 287 -1.57 -5.99 -2.98
N GLY A 288 -0.38 -6.59 -3.11
CA GLY A 288 0.50 -6.47 -4.27
C GLY A 288 -0.16 -7.07 -5.49
N GLY A 289 -0.31 -8.40 -5.50
CA GLY A 289 -1.11 -9.09 -6.52
C GLY A 289 -0.34 -10.24 -7.15
N LYS A 290 0.19 -10.06 -8.36
CA LYS A 290 1.09 -11.05 -8.96
C LYS A 290 2.34 -10.32 -9.40
N ASN A 291 3.46 -11.04 -9.38
CA ASN A 291 4.80 -10.60 -9.75
C ASN A 291 5.47 -9.92 -8.55
N ASN A 292 6.52 -9.13 -8.79
CA ASN A 292 7.36 -8.64 -7.70
C ASN A 292 6.94 -7.23 -7.32
N ASP A 293 6.16 -7.11 -6.26
CA ASP A 293 5.56 -5.85 -5.86
C ASP A 293 6.41 -5.11 -4.83
N THR A 294 6.28 -3.79 -4.82
CA THR A 294 6.87 -2.89 -3.80
C THR A 294 5.74 -2.25 -3.01
N ILE A 295 5.57 -2.68 -1.76
CA ILE A 295 4.50 -2.23 -0.88
C ILE A 295 5.07 -1.46 0.32
N GLU A 296 4.78 -0.17 0.40
CA GLU A 296 5.18 0.70 1.50
C GLU A 296 3.95 1.21 2.27
N VAL A 297 3.86 0.88 3.56
CA VAL A 297 2.74 1.30 4.42
C VAL A 297 3.28 2.06 5.63
N GLY A 298 3.04 3.36 5.68
CA GLY A 298 3.63 4.28 6.66
C GLY A 298 2.60 5.11 7.43
N ALA A 299 2.54 4.93 8.75
CA ALA A 299 1.72 5.72 9.66
C ALA A 299 2.57 6.52 10.65
N ARG A 300 2.20 7.77 10.91
CA ARG A 300 2.82 8.64 11.91
C ARG A 300 2.51 8.19 13.33
N PHE A 301 1.28 7.76 13.59
CA PHE A 301 0.88 7.24 14.90
C PHE A 301 0.67 5.74 14.82
N ASP A 302 -0.53 5.29 14.45
CA ASP A 302 -0.89 3.88 14.57
C ASP A 302 -1.26 3.25 13.23
N LEU A 303 -0.91 1.98 13.07
CA LEU A 303 -1.47 1.05 12.10
C LEU A 303 -2.29 0.01 12.86
N VAL A 304 -3.61 -0.07 12.65
CA VAL A 304 -4.53 -0.88 13.48
C VAL A 304 -5.41 -1.76 12.60
N GLY A 305 -5.48 -3.06 12.84
CA GLY A 305 -6.45 -3.91 12.14
C GLY A 305 -6.16 -4.14 10.65
N SER A 306 -5.09 -3.55 10.11
CA SER A 306 -4.82 -3.58 8.67
C SER A 306 -4.05 -4.84 8.27
N THR A 307 -4.30 -5.29 7.06
CA THR A 307 -3.63 -6.44 6.46
C THR A 307 -2.87 -6.04 5.21
N VAL A 308 -1.66 -6.58 5.07
CA VAL A 308 -0.78 -6.40 3.90
C VAL A 308 -0.40 -7.78 3.35
N TYR A 309 -0.54 -7.97 2.04
CA TYR A 309 -0.13 -9.17 1.31
C TYR A 309 0.77 -8.76 0.15
N GLY A 310 1.92 -9.40 -0.03
CA GLY A 310 2.66 -9.34 -1.30
C GLY A 310 1.98 -10.19 -2.39
N ASP A 311 1.38 -11.31 -1.96
CA ASP A 311 0.65 -12.30 -2.77
C ASP A 311 1.52 -13.33 -3.49
N ALA A 312 1.91 -13.16 -4.75
CA ALA A 312 2.59 -14.20 -5.52
C ALA A 312 3.87 -13.68 -6.13
N ASN A 313 4.95 -14.47 -6.05
CA ASN A 313 6.33 -14.16 -6.42
C ASN A 313 7.12 -13.50 -5.28
N ALA A 314 8.05 -12.59 -5.57
CA ALA A 314 9.02 -12.07 -4.61
C ALA A 314 8.77 -10.58 -4.36
N ASP A 315 8.26 -10.25 -3.19
CA ASP A 315 7.75 -8.93 -2.85
C ASP A 315 8.67 -8.18 -1.87
N PHE A 316 8.66 -6.86 -1.99
CA PHE A 316 9.21 -5.96 -0.98
C PHE A 316 8.09 -5.34 -0.17
N ILE A 317 8.02 -5.67 1.12
CA ILE A 317 6.98 -5.19 2.02
C ILE A 317 7.61 -4.41 3.17
N ALA A 318 7.35 -3.11 3.23
CA ALA A 318 7.80 -2.25 4.32
C ALA A 318 6.60 -1.66 5.07
N VAL A 319 6.47 -2.00 6.36
CA VAL A 319 5.39 -1.50 7.24
C VAL A 319 6.01 -0.73 8.41
N SER A 320 5.65 0.55 8.55
CA SER A 320 6.22 1.44 9.55
C SER A 320 5.14 2.23 10.29
N ALA A 321 5.22 2.28 11.63
CA ALA A 321 4.39 3.14 12.45
C ALA A 321 5.22 3.95 13.46
N GLY A 322 4.99 5.26 13.54
CA GLY A 322 5.74 6.13 14.46
C GLY A 322 5.42 5.85 15.93
N ARG A 323 4.26 5.25 16.23
CA ARG A 323 3.89 4.78 17.56
C ARG A 323 3.63 3.28 17.59
N ASP A 324 2.44 2.80 17.20
CA ASP A 324 2.05 1.40 17.43
C ASP A 324 1.57 0.69 16.14
N ILE A 325 1.86 -0.61 16.03
CA ILE A 325 1.24 -1.53 15.05
C ILE A 325 0.40 -2.54 15.84
N ILE A 326 -0.92 -2.54 15.64
CA ILE A 326 -1.88 -3.24 16.50
C ILE A 326 -2.81 -4.14 15.68
N GLY A 327 -2.74 -5.45 15.89
CA GLY A 327 -3.79 -6.38 15.50
C GLY A 327 -4.04 -6.48 13.99
N GLY A 328 -2.99 -6.59 13.18
CA GLY A 328 -3.06 -6.80 11.74
C GLY A 328 -2.44 -8.13 11.29
N SER A 329 -2.32 -8.31 9.98
CA SER A 329 -1.56 -9.42 9.39
C SER A 329 -0.66 -8.91 8.27
N ILE A 330 0.55 -9.45 8.16
CA ILE A 330 1.53 -9.10 7.13
C ILE A 330 2.04 -10.41 6.56
N TRP A 331 1.82 -10.59 5.26
CA TRP A 331 2.18 -11.81 4.54
C TRP A 331 3.11 -11.43 3.40
N GLY A 332 4.21 -12.16 3.24
CA GLY A 332 5.02 -12.16 2.03
C GLY A 332 4.14 -12.59 0.86
N GLY A 333 3.70 -13.85 0.87
CA GLY A 333 2.63 -14.30 -0.03
C GLY A 333 1.19 -13.94 0.41
N SER A 334 0.28 -14.92 0.41
CA SER A 334 -1.08 -14.77 0.95
C SER A 334 -1.60 -16.05 1.63
N PRO A 335 -2.78 -16.04 2.29
CA PRO A 335 -3.37 -17.27 2.83
C PRO A 335 -3.74 -18.30 1.77
N ASP A 336 -3.93 -17.85 0.51
CA ASP A 336 -4.29 -18.68 -0.63
C ASP A 336 -3.06 -19.07 -1.48
N ASP A 337 -1.97 -18.31 -1.38
CA ASP A 337 -0.66 -18.60 -2.01
C ASP A 337 0.41 -18.79 -0.94
N THR A 338 0.60 -20.05 -0.55
CA THR A 338 1.49 -20.46 0.56
C THR A 338 2.62 -21.39 0.10
N THR A 339 2.71 -21.67 -1.20
CA THR A 339 3.65 -22.66 -1.72
C THR A 339 4.33 -22.30 -3.04
N ASP A 340 3.69 -21.47 -3.86
CA ASP A 340 4.19 -21.07 -5.19
C ASP A 340 4.75 -19.64 -5.19
N ASP A 341 4.80 -18.99 -4.02
CA ASP A 341 5.52 -17.76 -3.74
C ASP A 341 7.04 -17.96 -3.76
N GLN A 342 7.74 -16.85 -4.01
CA GLN A 342 9.20 -16.77 -4.04
C GLN A 342 9.67 -16.01 -2.79
N GLY A 343 10.98 -15.81 -2.63
CA GLY A 343 11.50 -15.19 -1.40
C GLY A 343 11.15 -13.71 -1.29
N ASP A 344 10.53 -13.34 -0.16
CA ASP A 344 10.06 -11.99 0.15
C ASP A 344 11.01 -11.23 1.08
N LEU A 345 10.99 -9.90 0.99
CA LEU A 345 11.65 -9.01 1.95
C LEU A 345 10.60 -8.25 2.77
N ILE A 346 10.42 -8.66 4.03
CA ILE A 346 9.42 -8.10 4.94
C ILE A 346 10.11 -7.30 6.04
N ALA A 347 9.94 -5.97 6.04
CA ALA A 347 10.49 -5.05 7.03
C ALA A 347 9.38 -4.38 7.83
N ILE A 348 9.36 -4.59 9.15
CA ILE A 348 8.33 -4.07 10.05
C ILE A 348 8.97 -3.24 11.15
N GLN A 349 8.57 -1.98 11.28
CA GLN A 349 9.09 -1.06 12.28
C GLN A 349 7.98 -0.35 13.06
N SER A 350 8.14 -0.27 14.37
CA SER A 350 7.29 0.55 15.24
C SER A 350 8.12 1.34 16.25
N GLY A 351 7.78 2.62 16.44
CA GLY A 351 8.45 3.47 17.43
C GLY A 351 8.19 3.08 18.89
N ASN A 352 7.16 2.30 19.20
CA ASN A 352 6.80 1.91 20.56
C ASN A 352 6.40 0.43 20.68
N ARG A 353 5.28 0.00 20.09
CA ARG A 353 4.77 -1.37 20.26
C ARG A 353 4.24 -2.02 18.99
N ILE A 354 4.59 -3.28 18.77
CA ILE A 354 3.94 -4.22 17.85
C ILE A 354 3.16 -5.23 18.69
N THR A 355 1.83 -5.28 18.55
CA THR A 355 1.01 -6.18 19.36
C THR A 355 -0.10 -6.91 18.60
N GLY A 356 -0.28 -8.20 18.89
CA GLY A 356 -1.36 -8.98 18.29
C GLY A 356 -1.23 -9.18 16.78
N ASN A 357 -0.03 -9.01 16.22
CA ASN A 357 0.18 -9.11 14.77
C ASN A 357 0.60 -10.52 14.38
N TYR A 358 0.19 -10.92 13.17
CA TYR A 358 0.64 -12.14 12.52
C TYR A 358 1.54 -11.77 11.33
N VAL A 359 2.77 -12.28 11.31
CA VAL A 359 3.74 -12.06 10.23
C VAL A 359 4.14 -13.41 9.67
N GLN A 360 4.09 -13.57 8.35
CA GLN A 360 4.38 -14.82 7.65
C GLN A 360 5.15 -14.52 6.36
N GLY A 361 6.31 -15.16 6.16
CA GLY A 361 7.00 -15.16 4.87
C GLY A 361 6.21 -15.95 3.83
N ASN A 362 5.85 -17.20 4.20
CA ASN A 362 5.14 -18.23 3.42
C ASN A 362 6.10 -19.17 2.70
N GLY A 363 6.28 -19.14 1.39
CA GLY A 363 7.18 -20.03 0.68
C GLY A 363 8.21 -19.25 -0.12
N GLY A 364 9.41 -19.80 -0.19
CA GLY A 364 10.54 -19.06 -0.75
C GLY A 364 11.58 -18.82 0.34
N ASN A 365 12.69 -18.16 0.00
CA ASN A 365 13.70 -17.83 1.00
C ASN A 365 13.43 -16.42 1.52
N ASP A 366 12.65 -16.32 2.59
CA ASP A 366 12.14 -15.04 3.08
C ASP A 366 13.13 -14.34 4.00
N THR A 367 13.18 -13.02 3.94
CA THR A 367 13.92 -12.17 4.89
C THR A 367 12.93 -11.32 5.68
N ILE A 368 12.80 -11.61 6.98
CA ILE A 368 11.86 -10.94 7.88
C ILE A 368 12.63 -10.15 8.93
N ALA A 369 12.46 -8.83 8.95
CA ALA A 369 13.05 -7.94 9.93
C ALA A 369 11.96 -7.23 10.75
N VAL A 370 11.96 -7.41 12.07
CA VAL A 370 11.01 -6.78 12.99
C VAL A 370 11.73 -5.94 14.03
N VAL A 371 11.46 -4.62 14.05
CA VAL A 371 12.10 -3.65 14.95
C VAL A 371 11.05 -2.89 15.77
N THR A 372 11.09 -3.00 17.10
CA THR A 372 10.15 -2.27 17.99
C THR A 372 10.66 -2.16 19.42
N SER A 373 10.22 -1.20 20.23
CA SER A 373 10.55 -1.26 21.67
C SER A 373 9.83 -2.42 22.40
N LEU A 374 8.61 -2.78 21.99
CA LEU A 374 7.84 -3.87 22.62
C LEU A 374 7.14 -4.73 21.58
N LEU A 375 7.52 -6.01 21.51
CA LEU A 375 6.81 -7.04 20.74
C LEU A 375 5.92 -7.86 21.69
N ASP A 376 4.60 -7.74 21.59
CA ASP A 376 3.65 -8.27 22.59
C ASP A 376 2.52 -9.09 21.96
N ASN A 377 2.43 -10.39 22.30
CA ASN A 377 1.39 -11.31 21.80
C ASN A 377 1.33 -11.33 20.26
N SER A 378 2.49 -11.32 19.61
CA SER A 378 2.60 -11.40 18.14
C SER A 378 3.20 -12.73 17.70
N THR A 379 2.91 -13.15 16.49
CA THR A 379 3.45 -14.37 15.88
C THR A 379 4.23 -14.00 14.62
N ILE A 380 5.46 -14.48 14.50
CA ILE A 380 6.32 -14.31 13.33
C ILE A 380 6.71 -15.70 12.83
N ARG A 381 6.61 -15.92 11.52
CA ARG A 381 6.83 -17.21 10.87
C ARG A 381 7.60 -17.00 9.58
N GLY A 382 8.69 -17.74 9.37
CA GLY A 382 9.42 -17.78 8.10
C GLY A 382 8.55 -18.44 7.04
N GLY A 383 8.44 -19.76 7.13
CA GLY A 383 7.44 -20.52 6.39
C GLY A 383 8.05 -21.77 5.77
N LYS A 384 8.35 -21.75 4.48
CA LYS A 384 8.86 -22.88 3.70
C LYS A 384 10.14 -22.41 3.04
N ASP A 385 11.15 -23.28 3.05
CA ASP A 385 12.48 -23.09 2.47
C ASP A 385 13.44 -22.36 3.42
N GLU A 386 14.51 -21.69 2.97
CA GLU A 386 15.57 -21.19 3.88
C GLU A 386 15.34 -19.72 4.28
N ASP A 387 14.79 -19.49 5.46
CA ASP A 387 14.40 -18.14 5.91
C ASP A 387 15.45 -17.44 6.80
N ASP A 388 15.51 -16.10 6.74
CA ASP A 388 16.28 -15.24 7.64
C ASP A 388 15.34 -14.34 8.45
N ILE A 389 15.21 -14.61 9.75
CA ILE A 389 14.31 -13.91 10.66
C ILE A 389 15.14 -13.14 11.70
N THR A 390 15.05 -11.82 11.65
CA THR A 390 15.67 -10.92 12.62
C THR A 390 14.60 -10.20 13.45
N VAL A 391 14.65 -10.34 14.78
CA VAL A 391 13.76 -9.64 15.71
C VAL A 391 14.58 -8.81 16.69
N GLU A 392 14.49 -7.49 16.57
CA GLU A 392 15.11 -6.52 17.46
C GLU A 392 14.06 -5.82 18.31
N ALA A 393 14.04 -6.08 19.62
CA ALA A 393 13.15 -5.36 20.52
C ALA A 393 13.68 -5.11 21.93
N ASP A 394 13.27 -4.05 22.63
CA ASP A 394 13.67 -3.91 24.03
C ASP A 394 13.04 -5.03 24.89
N THR A 395 11.76 -5.33 24.64
CA THR A 395 11.03 -6.40 25.34
C THR A 395 10.18 -7.23 24.38
N ILE A 396 10.24 -8.56 24.54
CA ILE A 396 9.37 -9.51 23.84
C ILE A 396 8.51 -10.23 24.88
N THR A 397 7.18 -10.15 24.78
CA THR A 397 6.24 -10.71 25.76
C THR A 397 5.16 -11.55 25.10
N VAL A 398 5.00 -12.81 25.50
CA VAL A 398 3.93 -13.72 25.02
C VAL A 398 3.95 -13.92 23.49
N SER A 399 5.05 -13.55 22.83
CA SER A 399 5.19 -13.66 21.37
C SER A 399 5.78 -15.00 20.95
N GLN A 400 5.60 -15.34 19.69
CA GLN A 400 6.11 -16.57 19.10
C GLN A 400 6.89 -16.27 17.83
N VAL A 401 8.02 -16.92 17.65
CA VAL A 401 8.84 -16.87 16.43
C VAL A 401 9.09 -18.31 15.96
N PHE A 402 8.82 -18.59 14.68
CA PHE A 402 9.02 -19.89 14.04
C PHE A 402 9.82 -19.70 12.75
N GLY A 403 10.80 -20.55 12.48
CA GLY A 403 11.37 -20.70 11.12
C GLY A 403 10.47 -21.56 10.22
N ASP A 404 9.74 -22.51 10.83
CA ASP A 404 8.81 -23.44 10.18
C ASP A 404 9.47 -24.59 9.41
N ARG A 405 9.51 -24.59 8.08
CA ARG A 405 10.04 -25.71 7.30
C ARG A 405 11.21 -25.28 6.45
N GLY A 406 12.41 -25.50 6.95
CA GLY A 406 13.61 -25.48 6.14
C GLY A 406 14.84 -25.36 7.02
N SER A 407 15.91 -24.76 6.51
CA SER A 407 17.12 -24.53 7.30
C SER A 407 17.19 -23.06 7.67
N ASP A 408 16.51 -22.70 8.75
CA ASP A 408 16.19 -21.30 9.03
C ASP A 408 17.28 -20.65 9.89
N THR A 409 17.47 -19.35 9.68
CA THR A 409 18.31 -18.50 10.52
C THR A 409 17.41 -17.57 11.32
N ILE A 410 17.46 -17.67 12.64
CA ILE A 410 16.66 -16.85 13.55
C ILE A 410 17.60 -16.11 14.50
N ASP A 411 17.63 -14.78 14.43
CA ASP A 411 18.34 -13.91 15.36
C ASP A 411 17.36 -13.04 16.17
N VAL A 412 17.34 -13.26 17.49
CA VAL A 412 16.46 -12.52 18.40
C VAL A 412 17.31 -11.73 19.39
N SER A 413 17.26 -10.41 19.27
CA SER A 413 17.95 -9.47 20.15
C SER A 413 16.93 -8.72 21.01
N ALA A 414 16.94 -8.98 22.33
CA ALA A 414 16.09 -8.24 23.25
C ALA A 414 16.61 -8.08 24.67
N THR A 415 16.33 -6.93 25.31
CA THR A 415 16.71 -6.74 26.73
C THR A 415 15.99 -7.75 27.62
N ASN A 416 14.67 -7.93 27.41
CA ASN A 416 13.82 -8.87 28.15
C ASN A 416 12.99 -9.77 27.23
N ILE A 417 12.97 -11.08 27.51
CA ILE A 417 12.08 -12.05 26.84
C ILE A 417 11.22 -12.73 27.91
N GLN A 418 9.90 -12.53 27.87
CA GLN A 418 8.96 -12.94 28.91
C GLN A 418 7.84 -13.81 28.35
N SER A 419 7.77 -15.08 28.76
CA SER A 419 6.69 -16.00 28.33
C SER A 419 6.57 -16.17 26.81
N SER A 420 7.62 -15.86 26.06
CA SER A 420 7.69 -16.00 24.60
C SER A 420 8.31 -17.34 24.22
N SER A 421 8.10 -17.76 22.98
CA SER A 421 8.66 -19.00 22.44
C SER A 421 9.36 -18.75 21.10
N ILE A 422 10.49 -19.40 20.88
CA ILE A 422 11.25 -19.33 19.63
C ILE A 422 11.49 -20.78 19.21
N PHE A 423 11.12 -21.12 17.98
CA PHE A 423 11.25 -22.45 17.40
C PHE A 423 11.98 -22.35 16.07
N GLY A 424 12.88 -23.28 15.81
CA GLY A 424 13.48 -23.45 14.48
C GLY A 424 12.39 -23.92 13.52
N GLY A 425 11.78 -25.09 13.78
CA GLY A 425 10.62 -25.54 13.02
C GLY A 425 9.23 -25.07 13.52
N SER A 426 8.18 -25.76 13.07
CA SER A 426 6.77 -25.53 13.45
C SER A 426 6.23 -26.57 14.45
N PHE A 427 5.02 -26.37 15.00
CA PHE A 427 4.35 -27.41 15.80
C PHE A 427 3.81 -28.58 14.96
N GLU A 428 3.59 -28.34 13.67
CA GLU A 428 2.84 -29.22 12.78
C GLU A 428 3.75 -30.05 11.87
N ASP A 429 4.95 -29.55 11.56
CA ASP A 429 5.92 -30.21 10.68
C ASP A 429 7.34 -30.18 11.25
N THR A 430 7.63 -31.12 12.17
CA THR A 430 8.98 -31.34 12.72
C THR A 430 9.69 -32.54 12.08
N THR A 431 9.21 -33.02 10.92
CA THR A 431 9.74 -34.26 10.31
C THR A 431 10.54 -34.01 9.05
N ASN A 432 10.29 -32.88 8.40
CA ASN A 432 11.06 -32.36 7.28
C ASN A 432 11.66 -30.98 7.59
N ASP A 433 11.81 -30.63 8.87
CA ASP A 433 12.57 -29.45 9.27
C ASP A 433 14.06 -29.67 8.92
N GLY A 434 14.66 -28.67 8.30
CA GLY A 434 16.08 -28.64 8.00
C GLY A 434 16.90 -28.40 9.27
N ALA A 435 18.11 -27.89 9.10
CA ALA A 435 18.97 -27.60 10.25
C ALA A 435 18.92 -26.10 10.57
N ASP A 436 18.23 -25.75 11.66
CA ASP A 436 18.05 -24.35 12.04
C ASP A 436 19.25 -23.79 12.83
N PHE A 437 19.50 -22.50 12.64
CA PHE A 437 20.36 -21.69 13.48
C PHE A 437 19.53 -20.71 14.28
N ILE A 438 19.63 -20.78 15.62
CA ILE A 438 18.93 -19.86 16.52
C ILE A 438 19.95 -19.11 17.38
N SER A 439 20.00 -17.79 17.24
CA SER A 439 20.75 -16.85 18.07
C SER A 439 19.77 -16.07 18.94
N VAL A 440 20.06 -16.02 20.25
CA VAL A 440 19.27 -15.22 21.20
C VAL A 440 20.21 -14.37 22.05
N ALA A 441 20.19 -13.07 21.80
CA ALA A 441 20.90 -12.09 22.60
C ALA A 441 19.93 -11.44 23.59
N ALA A 442 19.94 -11.91 24.84
CA ALA A 442 19.17 -11.26 25.91
C ALA A 442 20.00 -10.90 27.15
N SER A 443 19.72 -9.72 27.70
CA SER A 443 20.40 -9.22 28.91
C SER A 443 19.79 -9.79 30.20
N ALA A 444 18.51 -10.18 30.15
CA ALA A 444 17.78 -10.77 31.26
C ALA A 444 17.79 -12.32 31.23
N THR A 445 17.26 -12.94 32.27
CA THR A 445 17.26 -14.41 32.43
C THR A 445 16.40 -15.08 31.35
N ILE A 446 17.05 -15.78 30.41
CA ILE A 446 16.36 -16.62 29.43
C ILE A 446 15.92 -17.92 30.11
N GLN A 447 14.61 -18.21 30.12
CA GLN A 447 14.10 -19.52 30.51
C GLN A 447 13.96 -20.41 29.26
N ILE A 448 15.02 -21.13 28.91
CA ILE A 448 14.97 -22.11 27.82
C ILE A 448 14.19 -23.35 28.29
N ARG A 449 13.04 -23.63 27.66
CA ARG A 449 12.28 -24.87 27.84
C ARG A 449 12.44 -25.76 26.62
N CYS A 450 13.55 -26.49 26.56
CA CYS A 450 13.73 -27.51 25.53
C CYS A 450 13.07 -28.83 25.96
N SER A 451 12.23 -29.40 25.10
CA SER A 451 11.64 -30.74 25.25
C SER A 451 12.69 -31.86 25.06
N ALA A 452 13.84 -31.58 24.42
CA ALA A 452 14.98 -32.50 24.36
C ALA A 452 16.31 -31.80 24.03
N VAL A 453 17.07 -31.33 25.04
CA VAL A 453 18.50 -31.01 24.82
C VAL A 453 19.28 -32.32 24.84
N THR A 454 19.61 -32.84 23.67
CA THR A 454 20.63 -33.89 23.59
C THR A 454 22.00 -33.23 23.62
N VAL A 455 22.54 -33.04 24.83
CA VAL A 455 23.95 -32.67 24.97
C VAL A 455 24.78 -33.86 24.49
N VAL A 456 25.36 -33.75 23.29
CA VAL A 456 26.35 -34.72 22.81
C VAL A 456 27.66 -34.42 23.54
N PRO A 457 28.11 -35.23 24.50
CA PRO A 457 29.38 -34.98 25.16
C PRO A 457 30.50 -35.11 24.12
N THR A 458 31.21 -34.02 23.85
CA THR A 458 32.46 -34.07 23.10
C THR A 458 33.47 -34.89 23.91
N ARG A 459 34.03 -35.92 23.27
CA ARG A 459 34.75 -37.04 23.90
C ARG A 459 36.09 -36.69 24.55
N SER A 460 36.43 -35.41 24.78
CA SER A 460 37.80 -35.00 25.12
C SER A 460 38.08 -34.73 26.60
N THR A 461 37.11 -34.76 27.51
CA THR A 461 37.39 -34.62 28.97
C THR A 461 36.53 -35.50 29.85
N PHE A 462 36.64 -36.83 29.69
CA PHE A 462 36.29 -37.79 30.75
C PHE A 462 37.57 -38.45 31.27
N ARG A 463 38.34 -37.71 32.09
CA ARG A 463 39.37 -38.29 32.96
C ARG A 463 39.06 -37.95 34.42
N ARG A 464 38.62 -38.99 35.14
CA ARG A 464 38.61 -39.16 36.60
C ARG A 464 37.79 -38.15 37.40
N LEU A 465 36.55 -38.54 37.70
CA LEU A 465 35.94 -38.34 39.01
C LEU A 465 34.78 -39.33 39.18
N CYS A 466 35.13 -40.55 39.63
CA CYS A 466 34.24 -41.44 40.37
C CYS A 466 35.06 -42.66 40.85
N SER A 467 35.77 -42.48 41.97
CA SER A 467 36.04 -43.58 42.89
C SER A 467 35.15 -43.37 44.12
N LEU A 468 33.93 -43.90 44.08
CA LEU A 468 33.18 -44.16 45.30
C LEU A 468 32.64 -45.58 45.23
N ALA A 469 32.87 -46.29 46.33
CA ALA A 469 32.84 -47.73 46.47
C ALA A 469 31.49 -48.39 46.12
N ALA A 470 31.55 -49.51 45.41
CA ALA A 470 30.50 -50.53 45.41
C ALA A 470 31.14 -51.90 45.65
N GLN A 471 30.73 -52.56 46.73
CA GLN A 471 31.11 -53.94 47.06
C GLN A 471 30.42 -54.95 46.10
N PRO A 472 31.01 -56.13 45.88
CA PRO A 472 30.47 -57.10 44.93
C PRO A 472 29.39 -57.98 45.58
N LYS A 473 28.25 -58.10 44.92
CA LYS A 473 27.36 -59.26 45.08
C LYS A 473 27.09 -59.86 43.70
N ALA A 474 27.63 -61.04 43.49
CA ALA A 474 27.46 -61.86 42.30
C ALA A 474 26.06 -62.48 42.26
N VAL A 475 25.41 -62.46 41.08
CA VAL A 475 24.54 -63.56 40.62
C VAL A 475 24.62 -63.64 39.08
N ASN A 476 24.99 -64.82 38.60
CA ASN A 476 25.00 -65.25 37.20
C ASN A 476 23.58 -65.37 36.62
N LYS A 477 23.36 -64.86 35.39
CA LYS A 477 22.59 -65.59 34.37
C LYS A 477 22.83 -65.01 32.97
N MET A 478 23.49 -65.79 32.11
CA MET A 478 23.53 -65.59 30.66
C MET A 478 22.20 -66.04 30.04
N ILE A 479 21.67 -65.23 29.14
CA ILE A 479 20.67 -65.62 28.13
C ILE A 479 21.18 -65.05 26.79
N PRO A 480 21.28 -65.84 25.70
CA PRO A 480 21.78 -65.35 24.43
C PRO A 480 20.67 -64.60 23.68
N PHE A 481 20.96 -63.38 23.22
CA PHE A 481 20.11 -62.63 22.30
C PHE A 481 20.55 -62.92 20.86
N GLN A 482 19.60 -63.31 20.00
CA GLN A 482 19.83 -63.43 18.57
C GLN A 482 19.90 -62.05 17.92
N SER A 483 20.76 -61.92 16.92
CA SER A 483 20.93 -60.70 16.12
C SER A 483 19.79 -60.56 15.12
N GLU A 484 18.93 -59.56 15.31
CA GLU A 484 18.14 -58.97 14.23
C GLU A 484 18.81 -57.69 13.77
N THR A 485 19.11 -57.64 12.47
CA THR A 485 19.64 -56.49 11.76
C THR A 485 18.54 -55.45 11.60
N VAL A 486 18.42 -54.55 12.57
CA VAL A 486 17.58 -53.35 12.44
C VAL A 486 18.39 -52.28 11.70
N ARG A 487 17.95 -51.89 10.50
CA ARG A 487 18.42 -50.68 9.83
C ARG A 487 18.03 -49.49 10.71
N GLN A 488 19.03 -48.80 11.29
CA GLN A 488 18.80 -47.55 11.98
C GLN A 488 18.49 -46.45 10.97
N PRO A 489 17.44 -45.64 11.16
CA PRO A 489 17.34 -44.36 10.46
C PRO A 489 18.48 -43.47 10.93
N THR A 490 19.13 -42.81 9.97
CA THR A 490 20.13 -41.77 10.20
C THR A 490 19.53 -40.69 11.09
N LYS A 491 19.96 -40.64 12.36
CA LYS A 491 19.59 -39.55 13.27
C LYS A 491 20.44 -38.34 12.93
N SER A 492 19.81 -37.25 12.52
CA SER A 492 20.43 -35.93 12.48
C SER A 492 20.93 -35.56 13.87
N VAL A 493 22.18 -35.10 13.96
CA VAL A 493 22.80 -34.65 15.21
C VAL A 493 22.64 -33.14 15.27
N ILE A 494 21.74 -32.66 16.12
CA ILE A 494 21.58 -31.22 16.40
C ILE A 494 22.75 -30.80 17.29
N LEU A 495 23.58 -29.87 16.81
CA LEU A 495 24.72 -29.32 17.54
C LEU A 495 24.37 -27.91 18.02
N LEU A 496 23.77 -27.79 19.20
CA LEU A 496 23.46 -26.51 19.82
C LEU A 496 24.73 -25.87 20.40
N PHE A 497 25.23 -24.79 19.78
CA PHE A 497 26.25 -23.93 20.37
C PHE A 497 25.59 -22.85 21.23
N LEU A 498 25.40 -23.12 22.52
CA LEU A 498 24.95 -22.11 23.47
C LEU A 498 26.15 -21.29 23.96
N VAL A 499 26.35 -20.09 23.42
CA VAL A 499 27.34 -19.13 23.92
C VAL A 499 26.66 -18.17 24.91
N ILE A 500 26.60 -18.54 26.18
CA ILE A 500 26.15 -17.64 27.24
C ILE A 500 27.30 -16.69 27.58
N SER A 501 27.29 -15.47 27.03
CA SER A 501 28.18 -14.39 27.48
C SER A 501 27.52 -13.63 28.64
N ALA A 502 27.75 -14.08 29.87
CA ALA A 502 27.34 -13.33 31.07
C ALA A 502 28.42 -12.32 31.45
N THR A 503 28.33 -11.08 30.97
CA THR A 503 29.18 -9.96 31.44
C THR A 503 28.61 -9.37 32.73
N THR A 504 28.87 -10.03 33.86
CA THR A 504 28.56 -9.46 35.18
C THR A 504 29.58 -8.38 35.53
N HIS A 505 29.23 -7.11 35.38
CA HIS A 505 30.03 -6.00 35.92
C HIS A 505 29.79 -5.89 37.43
N CYS A 506 30.75 -6.38 38.21
CA CYS A 506 30.81 -6.17 39.66
C CYS A 506 31.40 -4.78 39.92
N LEU A 507 30.55 -3.75 40.06
CA LEU A 507 30.99 -2.41 40.49
C LEU A 507 30.99 -2.33 42.02
N LEU A 508 32.19 -2.28 42.61
CA LEU A 508 32.39 -1.90 44.01
C LEU A 508 32.13 -0.39 44.16
N ALA A 509 31.19 -0.04 45.04
CA ALA A 509 30.95 1.34 45.45
C ALA A 509 31.96 1.79 46.52
N ALA A 510 32.47 3.02 46.42
CA ALA A 510 32.81 3.86 47.56
C ALA A 510 32.69 5.35 47.20
N PRO A 511 32.34 6.24 48.14
CA PRO A 511 31.79 7.56 47.88
C PRO A 511 32.81 8.69 48.06
N MET A 512 32.59 9.83 47.40
CA MET A 512 32.86 11.17 47.93
C MET A 512 32.32 12.23 46.96
N GLY A 513 31.47 13.11 47.47
CA GLY A 513 30.85 14.18 46.71
C GLY A 513 31.72 15.43 46.57
N LEU A 514 31.40 16.25 45.57
CA LEU A 514 31.55 17.70 45.67
C LEU A 514 30.60 18.38 44.67
N SER A 515 29.82 19.31 45.20
CA SER A 515 28.94 20.25 44.49
C SER A 515 29.74 21.27 43.69
N ILE A 516 29.24 21.72 42.53
CA ILE A 516 29.13 23.13 42.07
C ILE A 516 28.27 23.16 40.78
N HIS A 517 27.22 23.97 40.79
CA HIS A 517 26.50 24.55 39.62
C HIS A 517 26.87 26.05 39.55
N PRO A 518 26.49 26.83 38.52
CA PRO A 518 26.06 26.51 37.15
C PRO A 518 26.77 27.41 36.09
N ALA A 519 26.61 27.15 34.78
CA ALA A 519 26.36 28.18 33.76
C ALA A 519 26.27 27.58 32.34
N SER A 520 25.36 28.19 31.58
CA SER A 520 25.07 28.08 30.15
C SER A 520 26.28 28.14 29.21
N THR A 521 26.18 27.49 28.05
CA THR A 521 26.16 28.15 26.72
C THR A 521 25.75 27.14 25.66
N ALA A 522 24.90 27.62 24.74
CA ALA A 522 24.53 26.95 23.50
C ALA A 522 25.74 26.83 22.57
N GLU A 523 25.88 25.70 21.88
CA GLU A 523 26.57 25.65 20.60
C GLU A 523 25.93 24.58 19.71
N MET A 524 25.34 25.09 18.63
CA MET A 524 24.75 24.37 17.52
C MET A 524 25.89 24.02 16.55
N LEU A 525 26.10 22.74 16.30
CA LEU A 525 27.04 22.26 15.28
C LEU A 525 26.37 21.13 14.49
N ILE A 526 25.93 21.50 13.29
CA ILE A 526 25.46 20.60 12.23
C ILE A 526 26.71 20.00 11.56
N SER A 527 26.75 18.67 11.44
CA SER A 527 27.68 17.94 10.57
C SER A 527 26.96 16.72 9.98
N PRO A 528 27.16 16.38 8.69
CA PRO A 528 26.27 15.50 7.95
C PRO A 528 26.59 14.00 8.11
N LEU A 529 25.48 13.27 8.25
CA LEU A 529 25.16 11.92 7.75
C LEU A 529 26.31 11.07 7.16
N ALA A 530 26.69 10.04 7.92
CA ALA A 530 27.20 8.80 7.37
C ALA A 530 26.00 7.95 6.92
N ARG A 531 25.99 7.65 5.64
CA ARG A 531 25.06 6.78 4.92
C ARG A 531 25.40 5.33 5.30
N VAL A 532 24.50 4.65 6.02
CA VAL A 532 24.52 3.19 6.13
C VAL A 532 23.53 2.69 5.09
N MET A 533 24.05 2.03 4.06
CA MET A 533 23.24 1.13 3.23
C MET A 533 22.94 -0.08 4.10
N ILE A 534 21.67 -0.42 4.20
CA ILE A 534 21.22 -1.79 4.43
C ILE A 534 20.81 -2.29 3.07
#